data_AF-A0A453HI59-F1
#
_entry.id   AF-A0A453HI59-F1
#
_cell.length_a   1.000
_cell.length_b   1.000
_cell.length_c   1.000
_cell.angle_alpha   90.00
_cell.angle_beta   90.00
_cell.angle_gamma   90.00
#
_symmetry.space_group_name_H-M   'P 1'
#
loop_
_entity.id
_entity.type
_entity.pdbx_description
1 polymer ?
#
loop_
_entity_poly.entity_id
_entity_poly.type
_entity_poly.pdbx_seq_one_letter_code
_entity_poly.pdbx_strand_id
1 'polypeptide(L)'
;KIKVPLRIKIFMWFVHKGVILTKDNLLRRSWIGSSRCCFCDHTETIKHLFLECPLAKLLWRSIHIAFNVHPPTSINTLFGTWLN
;
A
#
# COMPACT_ATOMS: atom_id res chain seq x y z
N LYS A 1 -1.26 20.66 -0.63
CA LYS A 1 -2.06 19.99 -1.68
C LYS A 1 -1.17 19.54 -2.83
N ILE A 2 -0.87 18.25 -2.88
CA ILE A 2 -0.16 17.67 -4.03
C ILE A 2 -1.18 17.52 -5.16
N LYS A 3 -0.91 18.08 -6.34
CA LYS A 3 -1.75 17.83 -7.53
C LYS A 3 -1.51 16.41 -8.01
N VAL A 4 -2.29 15.47 -7.49
CA VAL A 4 -2.24 14.06 -7.89
C VAL A 4 -3.25 13.80 -9.02
N PRO A 5 -2.86 13.11 -10.11
CA PRO A 5 -3.77 12.66 -11.15
C PRO A 5 -4.96 11.87 -10.60
N LEU A 6 -6.12 11.99 -11.24
CA LEU A 6 -7.38 11.35 -10.81
C LEU A 6 -7.23 9.82 -10.64
N ARG A 7 -6.43 9.18 -11.50
CA ARG A 7 -6.14 7.74 -11.42
C ARG A 7 -5.51 7.35 -10.08
N ILE A 8 -4.61 8.18 -9.55
CA ILE A 8 -3.95 7.93 -8.26
C ILE A 8 -4.96 8.10 -7.12
N LYS A 9 -5.87 9.08 -7.23
CA LYS A 9 -6.93 9.26 -6.24
C LYS A 9 -7.90 8.08 -6.18
N ILE A 10 -8.33 7.59 -7.34
CA ILE A 10 -9.19 6.41 -7.46
C ILE A 10 -8.47 5.18 -6.87
N PHE A 11 -7.18 5.00 -7.19
CA PHE A 11 -6.38 3.92 -6.62
C PHE A 11 -6.30 4.00 -5.09
N MET A 12 -5.97 5.17 -4.54
CA MET A 12 -5.93 5.38 -3.09
C MET A 12 -7.29 5.13 -2.43
N TRP A 13 -8.40 5.46 -3.10
CA TRP A 13 -9.74 5.13 -2.62
C TRP A 13 -9.96 3.62 -2.52
N PHE A 14 -9.53 2.84 -3.53
CA PHE A 14 -9.60 1.39 -3.45
C PHE A 14 -8.72 0.81 -2.33
N VAL A 15 -7.53 1.37 -2.11
CA VAL A 15 -6.64 1.00 -1.00
C VAL A 15 -7.34 1.23 0.34
N HIS A 16 -7.95 2.40 0.52
CA HIS A 16 -8.67 2.76 1.74
C HIS A 16 -9.92 1.88 1.97
N LYS A 17 -10.66 1.55 0.91
CA LYS A 17 -11.81 0.65 0.98
C LYS A 17 -11.43 -0.82 1.18
N GLY A 18 -10.14 -1.14 1.11
CA GLY A 18 -9.66 -2.49 1.34
C GLY A 18 -9.93 -3.46 0.20
N VAL A 19 -10.20 -2.98 -1.02
CA VAL A 19 -10.70 -3.80 -2.15
C VAL A 19 -9.69 -3.99 -3.28
N ILE A 20 -8.45 -3.55 -3.09
CA ILE A 20 -7.37 -3.78 -4.07
C ILE A 20 -7.07 -5.27 -4.22
N LEU A 21 -6.49 -5.63 -5.36
CA LEU A 21 -6.16 -7.01 -5.74
C LEU A 21 -4.90 -7.53 -5.01
N THR A 22 -4.86 -7.44 -3.69
CA THR A 22 -3.88 -8.16 -2.86
C THR A 22 -4.23 -9.64 -2.83
N LYS A 23 -3.22 -10.51 -2.62
CA LYS A 23 -3.46 -11.96 -2.60
C LYS A 23 -4.45 -12.40 -1.53
N ASP A 24 -4.52 -11.71 -0.39
CA ASP A 24 -5.57 -11.97 0.61
C ASP A 24 -6.99 -11.73 0.04
N ASN A 25 -7.18 -10.66 -0.72
CA ASN A 25 -8.45 -10.34 -1.36
C ASN A 25 -8.79 -11.27 -2.52
N LEU A 26 -7.77 -11.75 -3.25
CA LEU A 26 -7.95 -12.76 -4.30
C LEU A 26 -8.41 -14.10 -3.69
N LEU A 27 -7.80 -14.53 -2.60
CA LEU A 27 -8.19 -15.75 -1.89
C LEU A 27 -9.63 -15.68 -1.36
N ARG A 28 -10.06 -14.52 -0.87
CA ARG A 28 -11.48 -14.30 -0.47
C ARG A 28 -12.47 -14.40 -1.64
N ARG A 29 -11.99 -14.28 -2.88
CA ARG A 29 -12.79 -14.44 -4.11
C ARG A 29 -12.60 -15.82 -4.75
N SER A 30 -12.16 -16.81 -3.98
CA SER A 30 -11.92 -18.19 -4.43
C SER A 30 -10.85 -18.31 -5.53
N TRP A 31 -9.92 -17.35 -5.62
CA TRP A 31 -8.75 -17.51 -6.49
C TRP A 31 -7.82 -18.58 -5.91
N ILE A 32 -7.26 -19.43 -6.78
CA ILE A 32 -6.37 -20.51 -6.39
C ILE A 32 -4.92 -20.04 -6.58
N GLY A 33 -4.22 -19.85 -5.47
CA GLY A 33 -2.79 -19.54 -5.48
C GLY A 33 -2.24 -19.22 -4.10
N SER A 34 -0.99 -18.79 -4.05
CA SER A 34 -0.29 -18.50 -2.79
C SER A 34 -0.76 -17.19 -2.18
N SER A 35 -0.95 -17.17 -0.86
CA SER A 35 -1.21 -15.96 -0.07
C SER A 35 0.05 -15.13 0.19
N ARG A 36 1.23 -15.65 -0.18
CA ARG A 36 2.54 -15.07 0.19
C ARG A 36 2.89 -13.89 -0.69
N CYS A 37 3.51 -12.88 -0.12
CA CYS A 37 3.98 -11.69 -0.82
C CYS A 37 5.01 -12.07 -1.89
N CYS A 38 5.01 -11.34 -3.02
CA CYS A 38 6.02 -11.54 -4.07
C CYS A 38 7.44 -11.13 -3.63
N PHE A 39 7.55 -10.26 -2.62
CA PHE A 39 8.81 -9.66 -2.20
C PHE A 39 9.34 -10.22 -0.88
N CYS A 40 8.55 -11.02 -0.16
CA CYS A 40 8.97 -11.69 1.06
C CYS A 40 8.05 -12.86 1.41
N ASP A 41 8.45 -13.67 2.41
CA ASP A 41 7.76 -14.90 2.78
C ASP A 41 6.49 -14.74 3.63
N HIS A 42 6.02 -13.50 3.86
CA HIS A 42 4.83 -13.19 4.68
C HIS A 42 3.55 -13.12 3.85
N THR A 43 2.38 -13.23 4.50
CA THR A 43 1.07 -13.05 3.85
C THR A 43 0.93 -11.65 3.27
N GLU A 44 0.57 -11.57 1.98
CA GLU A 44 0.32 -10.31 1.30
C GLU A 44 -1.04 -9.74 1.68
N THR A 45 -1.01 -8.71 2.52
CA THR A 45 -2.15 -7.87 2.84
C THR A 45 -1.88 -6.44 2.40
N ILE A 46 -2.89 -5.59 2.36
CA ILE A 46 -2.73 -4.15 2.05
C ILE A 46 -1.74 -3.50 3.02
N LYS A 47 -1.89 -3.77 4.33
CA LYS A 47 -0.97 -3.24 5.35
C LYS A 47 0.45 -3.73 5.11
N HIS A 48 0.60 -5.02 4.80
CA HIS A 48 1.91 -5.59 4.53
C HIS A 48 2.55 -4.95 3.30
N LEU A 49 1.84 -4.95 2.16
CA LEU A 49 2.35 -4.47 0.87
C LEU A 49 2.78 -3.00 0.90
N PHE A 50 2.09 -2.15 1.66
CA PHE A 50 2.37 -0.71 1.71
C PHE A 50 3.21 -0.25 2.91
N LEU A 51 3.27 -1.00 4.01
CA LEU A 51 3.92 -0.55 5.25
C LEU A 51 4.97 -1.52 5.81
N GLU A 52 4.66 -2.83 5.84
CA GLU A 52 5.49 -3.79 6.59
C GLU A 52 6.52 -4.52 5.72
N CYS A 53 6.22 -4.66 4.42
CA CYS A 53 7.06 -5.32 3.45
C CYS A 53 8.46 -4.70 3.44
N PRO A 54 9.55 -5.49 3.41
CA PRO A 54 10.92 -4.97 3.32
C PRO A 54 11.11 -3.97 2.17
N LEU A 55 10.49 -4.25 1.01
CA LEU A 55 10.49 -3.35 -0.14
C LEU A 55 9.77 -2.03 0.18
N ALA A 56 8.60 -2.09 0.80
CA ALA A 56 7.86 -0.89 1.19
C ALA A 56 8.65 -0.02 2.16
N LYS A 57 9.30 -0.62 3.16
CA LYS A 57 10.17 0.08 4.11
C LYS A 57 11.34 0.77 3.40
N LEU A 58 11.96 0.11 2.42
CA LEU A 58 13.04 0.69 1.62
C LEU A 58 12.56 1.89 0.81
N LEU A 59 11.39 1.77 0.16
CA LEU A 59 10.79 2.87 -0.60
C LEU A 59 10.48 4.06 0.30
N TRP A 60 9.88 3.83 1.47
CA TRP A 60 9.59 4.91 2.42
C TRP A 60 10.84 5.58 2.97
N ARG A 61 11.91 4.83 3.24
CA ARG A 61 13.21 5.41 3.60
C ARG A 61 13.77 6.28 2.49
N SER A 62 13.67 5.82 1.25
CA SER A 62 14.15 6.58 0.07
C SER A 62 13.35 7.88 -0.10
N ILE A 63 12.03 7.82 0.04
CA ILE A 63 11.13 8.98 -0.01
C ILE A 63 11.42 9.95 1.14
N HIS A 64 11.66 9.44 2.35
CA HIS A 64 12.04 10.26 3.50
C HIS A 64 13.34 11.01 3.25
N ILE A 65 14.37 10.33 2.72
CA ILE A 65 15.66 10.96 2.41
C ILE A 65 15.52 11.99 1.29
N ALA A 66 14.77 11.68 0.22
CA ALA A 66 14.67 12.53 -0.96
C ALA A 66 13.72 13.73 -0.78
N PHE A 67 12.63 13.56 -0.03
CA PHE A 67 11.54 14.52 0.05
C PHE A 67 11.20 14.96 1.48
N ASN A 68 11.94 14.48 2.49
CA ASN A 68 11.68 14.74 3.91
C ASN A 68 10.25 14.37 4.36
N VAL A 69 9.66 13.34 3.72
CA VAL A 69 8.32 12.84 4.04
C VAL A 69 8.44 11.65 4.98
N HIS A 70 7.84 11.76 6.16
CA HIS A 70 7.85 10.69 7.15
C HIS A 70 7.10 9.44 6.65
N PRO A 71 7.63 8.24 6.89
CA PRO A 71 6.92 6.99 6.59
C PRO A 71 5.55 6.97 7.28
N PRO A 72 4.48 6.60 6.56
CA PRO A 72 3.16 6.46 7.16
C PRO A 72 3.14 5.29 8.16
N THR A 73 2.41 5.47 9.26
CA THR A 73 2.23 4.43 10.29
C THR A 73 0.94 3.64 10.10
N SER A 74 0.02 4.16 9.30
CA SER A 74 -1.25 3.50 8.94
C SER A 74 -1.68 3.83 7.51
N ILE A 75 -2.55 3.00 6.94
CA ILE A 75 -3.16 3.25 5.63
C ILE A 75 -4.00 4.54 5.67
N ASN A 76 -4.64 4.87 6.80
CA ASN A 76 -5.39 6.11 6.95
C ASN A 76 -4.49 7.35 6.93
N THR A 77 -3.32 7.29 7.58
CA THR A 77 -2.34 8.40 7.50
C THR A 77 -1.83 8.57 6.08
N LEU A 78 -1.57 7.47 5.36
CA LEU A 78 -1.18 7.50 3.95
C LEU A 78 -2.30 8.12 3.08
N PHE A 79 -3.55 7.79 3.34
CA PHE A 79 -4.68 8.40 2.64
C PHE A 79 -4.79 9.91 2.94
N GLY A 80 -4.69 10.30 4.21
CA GLY A 80 -4.83 11.69 4.65
C GLY A 80 -3.74 12.62 4.12
N THR A 81 -2.48 12.19 4.14
CA THR A 81 -1.34 13.02 3.70
C THR A 81 -1.33 13.26 2.19
N TRP A 82 -1.84 12.32 1.39
CA TRP A 82 -1.75 12.40 -0.07
C TRP A 82 -3.00 12.92 -0.76
N LEU A 83 -4.18 12.85 -0.11
CA LEU A 83 -5.47 13.25 -0.73
C LEU A 83 -6.09 14.55 -0.22
N ASN A 84 -5.71 15.08 0.95
CA ASN A 84 -6.23 16.36 1.47
C ASN A 84 -5.37 17.58 1.10
#